data_AF-A0A8H3SWR7-F1
#
_entry.id   AF-A0A8H3SWR7-F1
#
_cell.length_a   1.000
_cell.length_b   1.000
_cell.length_c   1.000
_cell.angle_alpha   90.00
_cell.angle_beta   90.00
_cell.angle_gamma   90.00
#
_symmetry.space_group_name_H-M   'P 1'
#
loop_
_entity.id
_entity.type
_entity.pdbx_description
1 polymer ?
#
loop_
_entity_poly.entity_id
_entity_poly.type
_entity_poly.pdbx_seq_one_letter_code
_entity_poly.pdbx_strand_id
1 'polypeptide(L)'
;MKARTVPASGLVLSSRVTSSTIVCWQCLRNELVANQFQLQSRKYHPTKRNNVSPLGAAVSAAQTIFKGLPKAPPGISVDPLRMVGKELKFLTKNLRQLLGSGHPTLDKVAKYYTRSEGKHMRPLLVLLMSQATALCPRKTGTDNNSATVNDSISSPSILVDKNPDLDALSSGSADAPYDFAGDKDILPTQRRLAEITELIHTASLLHDDVIDNAESRRSLTSANLQFGNKMAVLAGDFMLGRASVALARLRDPEVIELMSTVITNLVEGEFMQLKNTAADEKNPVFTDDTLSYYLQKTYLKTGSLISKSCRSTAVLGHSAPEVVEASYQYGRNLGLAFQLVDDMLDYTVTEAELGKPAGADLELGLATAPLLFAWKQFPELGPLVGRKFSQPGDVQKARELVFKADGVEQTRILAQEYADKAVAAISDFPDSDAKAGLAQMCEKTMKRRK
;
A
#
# COMPACT_ATOMS: atom_id res chain seq x y z
N MET A 1 -58.39 1.70 32.64
CA MET A 1 -59.68 1.57 31.91
C MET A 1 -59.41 0.86 30.59
N LYS A 2 -60.02 -0.33 30.44
CA LYS A 2 -60.38 -1.13 29.25
C LYS A 2 -59.55 -1.03 27.95
N ALA A 3 -58.95 -2.17 27.62
CA ALA A 3 -58.50 -2.61 26.31
C ALA A 3 -59.61 -2.62 25.25
N ARG A 4 -59.22 -2.47 23.97
CA ARG A 4 -59.97 -2.98 22.81
C ARG A 4 -59.04 -3.32 21.64
N THR A 5 -58.89 -4.62 21.42
CA THR A 5 -58.44 -5.31 20.21
C THR A 5 -59.60 -5.48 19.23
N VAL A 6 -59.44 -5.20 17.93
CA VAL A 6 -60.20 -5.80 16.81
C VAL A 6 -59.40 -5.60 15.47
N PRO A 7 -59.68 -6.31 14.36
CA PRO A 7 -58.83 -7.39 13.85
C PRO A 7 -58.38 -7.22 12.38
N ALA A 8 -57.63 -8.20 11.89
CA ALA A 8 -57.28 -8.37 10.48
C ALA A 8 -58.49 -8.76 9.61
N SER A 9 -58.68 -8.06 8.49
CA SER A 9 -59.57 -8.45 7.39
C SER A 9 -58.85 -8.25 6.07
N GLY A 10 -58.83 -9.30 5.27
CA GLY A 10 -58.01 -9.44 4.06
C GLY A 10 -58.36 -8.51 2.91
N LEU A 11 -57.33 -8.18 2.14
CA LEU A 11 -57.44 -7.62 0.80
C LEU A 11 -57.05 -8.71 -0.20
N VAL A 12 -58.07 -9.23 -0.87
CA VAL A 12 -57.99 -10.05 -2.08
C VAL A 12 -57.46 -9.17 -3.20
N LEU A 13 -56.27 -9.48 -3.72
CA LEU A 13 -55.79 -8.91 -4.98
C LEU A 13 -56.16 -9.84 -6.13
N SER A 14 -57.14 -9.37 -6.91
CA SER A 14 -57.60 -9.93 -8.17
C SER A 14 -56.46 -9.99 -9.18
N SER A 15 -56.25 -11.19 -9.75
CA SER A 15 -55.36 -11.44 -10.88
C SER A 15 -55.89 -10.76 -12.15
N ARG A 16 -55.17 -9.76 -12.66
CA ARG A 16 -55.30 -9.33 -14.07
C ARG A 16 -54.06 -9.78 -14.83
N VAL A 17 -54.28 -10.75 -15.71
CA VAL A 17 -53.34 -11.19 -16.75
C VAL A 17 -53.19 -10.04 -17.75
N THR A 18 -52.03 -9.39 -17.77
CA THR A 18 -51.63 -8.51 -18.87
C THR A 18 -50.75 -9.29 -19.83
N SER A 19 -51.24 -9.43 -21.06
CA SER A 19 -50.55 -10.03 -22.20
C SER A 19 -49.15 -9.42 -22.39
N SER A 20 -48.13 -10.25 -22.26
CA SER A 20 -46.74 -9.91 -22.57
C SER A 20 -46.52 -9.99 -24.08
N THR A 21 -46.39 -8.83 -24.74
CA THR A 21 -45.82 -8.75 -26.08
C THR A 21 -44.32 -9.04 -26.00
N ILE A 22 -43.92 -10.18 -26.56
CA ILE A 22 -42.53 -10.60 -26.69
C ILE A 22 -41.88 -9.73 -27.78
N VAL A 23 -41.02 -8.79 -27.38
CA VAL A 23 -40.19 -8.02 -28.32
C VAL A 23 -39.01 -8.92 -28.74
N CYS A 24 -39.01 -9.32 -30.00
CA CYS A 24 -37.94 -10.11 -30.60
C CYS A 24 -36.66 -9.26 -30.78
N TRP A 25 -35.60 -9.61 -30.06
CA TRP A 25 -34.30 -8.93 -30.08
C TRP A 25 -33.60 -8.97 -31.45
N GLN A 26 -33.91 -9.95 -32.31
CA GLN A 26 -33.34 -10.03 -33.66
C GLN A 26 -33.90 -8.97 -34.63
N CYS A 27 -35.12 -8.48 -34.41
CA CYS A 27 -35.72 -7.45 -35.29
C CYS A 27 -35.14 -6.05 -35.03
N LEU A 28 -34.77 -5.75 -33.77
CA LEU A 28 -34.15 -4.46 -33.41
C LEU A 28 -32.70 -4.32 -33.92
N ARG A 29 -32.03 -5.43 -34.26
CA ARG A 29 -30.63 -5.42 -34.70
C ARG A 29 -30.47 -4.99 -36.17
N ASN A 30 -31.51 -5.12 -36.99
CA ASN A 30 -31.43 -4.80 -38.43
C ASN A 30 -31.67 -3.32 -38.75
N GLU A 31 -32.32 -2.55 -37.87
CA GLU A 31 -32.52 -1.11 -38.11
C GLU A 31 -31.30 -0.24 -37.75
N LEU A 32 -30.41 -0.71 -36.86
CA LEU A 32 -29.24 0.07 -36.43
C LEU A 32 -28.01 -0.08 -37.34
N VAL A 33 -28.06 -0.94 -38.36
CA VAL A 33 -26.93 -1.20 -39.29
C VAL A 33 -27.03 -0.40 -40.60
N ALA A 34 -28.11 0.36 -40.83
CA ALA A 34 -28.37 1.03 -42.11
C ALA A 34 -27.89 2.49 -42.25
N ASN A 35 -27.19 3.08 -41.26
CA ASN A 35 -26.64 4.44 -41.38
C ASN A 35 -25.11 4.45 -41.41
N GLN A 36 -24.55 4.31 -42.61
CA GLN A 36 -23.15 4.59 -42.92
C GLN A 36 -22.89 6.11 -42.85
N PHE A 37 -22.21 6.57 -41.79
CA PHE A 37 -21.57 7.89 -41.80
C PHE A 37 -20.21 7.80 -42.50
N GLN A 38 -20.10 8.44 -43.67
CA GLN A 38 -18.83 8.74 -44.33
C GLN A 38 -18.03 9.73 -43.47
N LEU A 39 -16.85 9.33 -42.98
CA LEU A 39 -15.85 10.23 -42.43
C LEU A 39 -14.61 10.23 -43.34
N GLN A 40 -14.33 11.42 -43.89
CA GLN A 40 -13.24 11.70 -44.81
C GLN A 40 -11.86 11.51 -44.14
N SER A 41 -11.01 10.70 -44.77
CA SER A 41 -9.61 10.52 -44.43
C SER A 41 -8.80 11.79 -44.77
N ARG A 42 -8.27 12.49 -43.76
CA ARG A 42 -7.16 13.45 -43.95
C ARG A 42 -5.81 12.74 -43.75
N LYS A 43 -5.00 12.73 -44.81
CA LYS A 43 -3.61 12.26 -44.83
C LYS A 43 -2.74 13.19 -43.98
N TYR A 44 -1.99 12.63 -43.02
CA TYR A 44 -0.97 13.35 -42.27
C TYR A 44 0.41 12.79 -42.63
N HIS A 45 1.33 13.68 -43.03
CA HIS A 45 2.71 13.37 -43.41
C HIS A 45 3.59 13.10 -42.17
N PRO A 46 4.49 12.10 -42.19
CA PRO A 46 5.43 11.89 -41.10
C PRO A 46 6.70 12.72 -41.34
N THR A 47 7.04 13.62 -40.42
CA THR A 47 8.37 14.22 -40.34
C THR A 47 9.29 13.34 -39.50
N LYS A 48 10.42 12.93 -40.11
CA LYS A 48 11.51 12.19 -39.46
C LYS A 48 12.04 12.97 -38.26
N ARG A 49 12.06 12.35 -37.08
CA ARG A 49 12.89 12.78 -35.95
C ARG A 49 13.70 11.57 -35.45
N ASN A 50 15.01 11.75 -35.39
CA ASN A 50 16.01 10.73 -35.10
C ASN A 50 15.70 9.98 -33.78
N ASN A 51 15.65 8.66 -33.86
CA ASN A 51 15.60 7.75 -32.73
C ASN A 51 16.91 7.83 -31.93
N VAL A 52 16.87 8.52 -30.79
CA VAL A 52 17.75 8.23 -29.66
C VAL A 52 16.89 7.49 -28.65
N SER A 53 17.27 6.27 -28.29
CA SER A 53 16.44 5.41 -27.43
C SER A 53 16.16 6.10 -26.08
N PRO A 54 14.90 6.10 -25.59
CA PRO A 54 14.55 6.61 -24.27
C PRO A 54 15.24 5.86 -23.12
N LEU A 55 15.77 4.66 -23.40
CA LEU A 55 16.49 3.81 -22.46
C LEU A 55 17.84 4.42 -22.02
N GLY A 56 18.54 5.11 -22.92
CA GLY A 56 19.85 5.72 -22.63
C GLY A 56 19.76 6.94 -21.72
N ALA A 57 18.69 7.73 -21.86
CA ALA A 57 18.42 8.87 -20.99
C ALA A 57 17.90 8.44 -19.60
N ALA A 58 17.14 7.33 -19.53
CA ALA A 58 16.59 6.79 -18.29
C ALA A 58 17.66 6.19 -17.34
N VAL A 59 18.72 5.57 -17.88
CA VAL A 59 19.85 5.09 -17.07
C VAL A 59 20.69 6.25 -16.51
N SER A 60 20.72 7.39 -17.22
CA SER A 60 21.43 8.60 -16.79
C SER A 60 20.65 9.37 -15.72
N ALA A 61 19.32 9.48 -15.84
CA ALA A 61 18.47 10.18 -14.86
C ALA A 61 18.39 9.45 -13.50
N ALA A 62 18.37 8.11 -13.52
CA ALA A 62 18.50 7.28 -12.31
C ALA A 62 19.87 7.45 -11.62
N GLN A 63 20.90 7.96 -12.30
CA GLN A 63 22.17 8.31 -11.65
C GLN A 63 22.15 9.71 -11.05
N THR A 64 21.31 10.62 -11.54
CA THR A 64 21.31 12.03 -11.13
C THR A 64 20.66 12.26 -9.77
N ILE A 65 19.64 11.48 -9.40
CA ILE A 65 19.09 11.48 -8.02
C ILE A 65 20.07 10.83 -7.02
N PHE A 66 20.98 9.97 -7.50
CA PHE A 66 21.99 9.26 -6.69
C PHE A 66 23.35 9.99 -6.59
N LYS A 67 23.54 11.14 -7.26
CA LYS A 67 24.82 11.88 -7.28
C LYS A 67 24.95 12.96 -6.19
N GLY A 68 23.89 13.26 -5.44
CA GLY A 68 23.87 14.31 -4.42
C GLY A 68 24.13 13.85 -2.98
N LEU A 69 24.43 12.56 -2.76
CA LEU A 69 24.81 12.05 -1.44
C LEU A 69 26.32 12.19 -1.27
N PRO A 70 26.82 12.70 -0.11
CA PRO A 70 28.25 12.70 0.15
C PRO A 70 28.78 11.27 0.01
N LYS A 71 29.85 11.10 -0.76
CA LYS A 71 30.57 9.82 -0.82
C LYS A 71 30.96 9.46 0.62
N ALA A 72 30.49 8.31 1.09
CA ALA A 72 30.90 7.77 2.37
C ALA A 72 32.43 7.61 2.41
N PRO A 73 33.08 7.76 3.59
CA PRO A 73 34.50 7.49 3.75
C PRO A 73 34.86 6.08 3.25
N PRO A 74 36.12 5.81 2.86
CA PRO A 74 36.50 4.51 2.32
C PRO A 74 36.40 3.43 3.42
N GLY A 75 35.39 2.56 3.30
CA GLY A 75 35.13 1.44 4.21
C GLY A 75 33.65 1.04 4.20
N ILE A 76 33.27 0.13 3.30
CA ILE A 76 31.99 -0.58 3.21
C ILE A 76 30.75 0.35 3.15
N SER A 77 30.40 0.79 1.95
CA SER A 77 29.08 1.37 1.65
C SER A 77 28.25 0.35 0.87
N VAL A 78 27.64 -0.60 1.57
CA VAL A 78 26.53 -1.38 0.99
C VAL A 78 25.43 -0.39 0.62
N ASP A 79 24.85 -0.49 -0.58
CA ASP A 79 23.65 0.26 -0.96
C ASP A 79 22.51 -0.75 -1.14
N PRO A 80 21.48 -0.79 -0.26
CA PRO A 80 20.54 -1.90 -0.21
C PRO A 80 19.69 -1.94 -1.48
N LEU A 81 19.50 -0.79 -2.14
CA LEU A 81 18.80 -0.68 -3.42
C LEU A 81 19.57 -1.34 -4.56
N ARG A 82 20.91 -1.26 -4.55
CA ARG A 82 21.75 -1.90 -5.58
C ARG A 82 21.77 -3.41 -5.42
N MET A 83 21.73 -3.90 -4.18
CA MET A 83 21.76 -5.33 -3.88
C MET A 83 20.61 -6.09 -4.53
N VAL A 84 19.40 -5.55 -4.43
CA VAL A 84 18.18 -6.18 -4.96
C VAL A 84 17.65 -5.49 -6.21
N GLY A 85 18.49 -4.71 -6.90
CA GLY A 85 18.06 -3.88 -8.02
C GLY A 85 17.52 -4.69 -9.21
N LYS A 86 18.05 -5.89 -9.44
CA LYS A 86 17.56 -6.79 -10.51
C LYS A 86 16.17 -7.33 -10.16
N GLU A 87 15.98 -7.70 -8.91
CA GLU A 87 14.76 -8.26 -8.33
C GLU A 87 13.65 -7.20 -8.33
N LEU A 88 13.95 -5.97 -7.91
CA LEU A 88 13.00 -4.86 -7.97
C LEU A 88 12.56 -4.56 -9.41
N LYS A 89 13.49 -4.56 -10.36
CA LYS A 89 13.17 -4.36 -11.78
C LYS A 89 12.25 -5.47 -12.30
N PHE A 90 12.52 -6.70 -11.92
CA PHE A 90 11.67 -7.85 -12.26
C PHE A 90 10.28 -7.73 -11.62
N LEU A 91 10.22 -7.39 -10.33
CA LEU A 91 8.98 -7.17 -9.58
C LEU A 91 8.10 -6.09 -10.23
N THR A 92 8.67 -4.94 -10.63
CA THR A 92 7.91 -3.89 -11.32
C THR A 92 7.33 -4.38 -12.65
N LYS A 93 8.06 -5.23 -13.38
CA LYS A 93 7.56 -5.85 -14.62
C LYS A 93 6.40 -6.81 -14.34
N ASN A 94 6.55 -7.67 -13.33
CA ASN A 94 5.53 -8.65 -12.96
C ASN A 94 4.27 -8.01 -12.40
N LEU A 95 4.38 -6.98 -11.56
CA LEU A 95 3.23 -6.24 -11.05
C LEU A 95 2.32 -5.73 -12.17
N ARG A 96 2.92 -5.20 -13.26
CA ARG A 96 2.14 -4.74 -14.42
C ARG A 96 1.44 -5.88 -15.16
N GLN A 97 2.00 -7.09 -15.13
CA GLN A 97 1.35 -8.27 -15.72
C GLN A 97 0.22 -8.77 -14.82
N LEU A 98 0.45 -8.81 -13.50
CA LEU A 98 -0.59 -9.19 -12.53
C LEU A 98 -1.79 -8.25 -12.60
N LEU A 99 -1.58 -6.96 -12.86
CA LEU A 99 -2.65 -5.97 -13.00
C LEU A 99 -3.28 -5.92 -14.39
N GLY A 100 -2.87 -6.80 -15.31
CA GLY A 100 -3.52 -6.94 -16.60
C GLY A 100 -5.01 -7.25 -16.46
N SER A 101 -5.86 -6.47 -17.11
CA SER A 101 -7.30 -6.73 -17.18
C SER A 101 -7.80 -6.67 -18.62
N GLY A 102 -8.81 -7.50 -18.92
CA GLY A 102 -9.50 -7.49 -20.21
C GLY A 102 -10.35 -6.24 -20.41
N HIS A 103 -10.65 -5.53 -19.32
CA HIS A 103 -11.36 -4.27 -19.36
C HIS A 103 -10.38 -3.09 -19.43
N PRO A 104 -10.29 -2.33 -20.55
CA PRO A 104 -9.26 -1.30 -20.73
C PRO A 104 -9.24 -0.21 -19.66
N THR A 105 -10.41 0.21 -19.17
CA THR A 105 -10.49 1.22 -18.11
C THR A 105 -9.92 0.72 -16.79
N LEU A 106 -10.29 -0.49 -16.35
CA LEU A 106 -9.77 -1.10 -15.12
C LEU A 106 -8.25 -1.28 -15.21
N ASP A 107 -7.74 -1.73 -16.36
CA ASP A 107 -6.30 -1.85 -16.62
C ASP A 107 -5.57 -0.51 -16.45
N LYS A 108 -6.16 0.58 -16.97
CA LYS A 108 -5.60 1.92 -16.86
C LYS A 108 -5.56 2.41 -15.42
N VAL A 109 -6.64 2.23 -14.66
CA VAL A 109 -6.75 2.71 -13.26
C VAL A 109 -5.86 1.88 -12.34
N ALA A 110 -5.92 0.54 -12.42
CA ALA A 110 -5.12 -0.35 -11.58
C ALA A 110 -3.61 -0.13 -11.78
N LYS A 111 -3.17 0.16 -13.00
CA LYS A 111 -1.75 0.42 -13.29
C LYS A 111 -1.32 1.85 -12.95
N TYR A 112 -2.21 2.76 -12.58
CA TYR A 112 -1.92 4.18 -12.46
C TYR A 112 -0.74 4.47 -11.51
N TYR A 113 -0.80 3.98 -10.27
CA TYR A 113 0.29 4.18 -9.31
C TYR A 113 1.50 3.28 -9.52
N THR A 114 1.35 2.16 -10.22
CA THR A 114 2.48 1.28 -10.59
C THR A 114 3.34 1.84 -11.72
N ARG A 115 2.87 2.87 -12.43
CA ARG A 115 3.64 3.59 -13.46
C ARG A 115 4.50 4.69 -12.86
N SER A 116 4.11 5.20 -11.70
CA SER A 116 4.82 6.27 -11.00
C SER A 116 5.96 5.68 -10.18
N GLU A 117 7.12 6.32 -10.20
CA GLU A 117 8.30 5.90 -9.44
C GLU A 117 8.01 6.01 -7.92
N GLY A 118 7.59 4.89 -7.31
CA GLY A 118 7.53 4.74 -5.86
C GLY A 118 8.89 4.37 -5.29
N LYS A 119 9.12 4.64 -4.00
CA LYS A 119 10.37 4.28 -3.32
C LYS A 119 10.53 2.75 -3.09
N HIS A 120 9.53 1.95 -3.46
CA HIS A 120 9.46 0.47 -3.33
C HIS A 120 10.07 -0.08 -2.03
N MET A 121 9.90 0.65 -0.92
CA MET A 121 10.54 0.32 0.35
C MET A 121 10.05 -1.02 0.89
N ARG A 122 8.74 -1.31 0.78
CA ARG A 122 8.16 -2.54 1.31
C ARG A 122 8.64 -3.79 0.54
N PRO A 123 8.63 -3.81 -0.80
CA PRO A 123 9.30 -4.86 -1.57
C PRO A 123 10.79 -5.00 -1.27
N LEU A 124 11.51 -3.89 -1.16
CA LEU A 124 12.93 -3.88 -0.83
C LEU A 124 13.20 -4.59 0.50
N LEU A 125 12.41 -4.30 1.54
CA LEU A 125 12.55 -4.96 2.84
C LEU A 125 12.30 -6.46 2.76
N VAL A 126 11.29 -6.91 2.01
CA VAL A 126 11.04 -8.35 1.78
C VAL A 126 12.24 -9.01 1.11
N LEU A 127 12.81 -8.39 0.07
CA LEU A 127 13.94 -8.95 -0.67
C LEU A 127 15.24 -8.98 0.16
N LEU A 128 15.54 -7.92 0.91
CA LEU A 128 16.69 -7.88 1.82
C LEU A 128 16.52 -8.89 2.97
N MET A 129 15.32 -9.00 3.54
CA MET A 129 15.01 -9.98 4.58
C MET A 129 15.14 -11.42 4.06
N SER A 130 14.81 -11.65 2.78
CA SER A 130 15.00 -12.96 2.14
C SER A 130 16.49 -13.34 2.10
N GLN A 131 17.34 -12.45 1.62
CA GLN A 131 18.80 -12.67 1.58
C GLN A 131 19.40 -12.81 2.98
N ALA A 132 18.95 -11.99 3.94
CA ALA A 132 19.46 -12.03 5.31
C ALA A 132 19.10 -13.34 6.03
N THR A 133 17.89 -13.86 5.82
CA THR A 133 17.44 -15.11 6.46
C THR A 133 17.89 -16.37 5.71
N ALA A 134 18.37 -16.26 4.48
CA ALA A 134 18.87 -17.41 3.70
C ALA A 134 20.00 -18.19 4.39
N LEU A 135 20.83 -17.46 5.17
CA LEU A 135 21.98 -17.99 5.93
C LEU A 135 21.59 -18.41 7.36
N CYS A 136 20.38 -18.09 7.82
CA CYS A 136 19.94 -18.39 9.17
C CYS A 136 19.59 -19.88 9.37
N PRO A 137 19.54 -20.36 10.63
CA PRO A 137 19.05 -21.70 10.94
C PRO A 137 17.64 -21.94 10.38
N ARG A 138 17.42 -23.12 9.82
CA ARG A 138 16.13 -23.53 9.24
C ARG A 138 15.40 -24.52 10.14
N LYS A 139 14.07 -24.48 10.10
CA LYS A 139 13.20 -25.48 10.71
C LYS A 139 13.43 -26.83 10.03
N THR A 140 13.54 -27.89 10.81
CA THR A 140 13.66 -29.26 10.30
C THR A 140 12.33 -29.70 9.69
N GLY A 141 12.25 -29.78 8.37
CA GLY A 141 11.07 -30.25 7.64
C GLY A 141 11.30 -30.18 6.14
N THR A 142 11.01 -31.26 5.43
CA THR A 142 11.09 -31.36 3.96
C THR A 142 9.71 -31.21 3.36
N ASP A 143 9.44 -30.09 2.69
CA ASP A 143 8.30 -29.97 1.79
C ASP A 143 8.76 -30.19 0.35
N ASN A 144 8.59 -31.41 -0.13
CA ASN A 144 8.71 -31.75 -1.55
C ASN A 144 7.39 -31.41 -2.25
N ASN A 145 7.19 -30.15 -2.61
CA ASN A 145 6.07 -29.75 -3.47
C ASN A 145 6.61 -29.33 -4.84
N SER A 146 6.17 -30.02 -5.91
CA SER A 146 6.63 -29.77 -7.28
C SER A 146 5.95 -28.55 -7.93
N ALA A 147 4.93 -28.00 -7.28
CA ALA A 147 4.16 -26.88 -7.81
C ALA A 147 4.87 -25.54 -7.64
N THR A 148 4.84 -24.73 -8.68
CA THR A 148 5.42 -23.39 -8.73
C THR A 148 4.44 -22.33 -8.22
N VAL A 149 4.96 -21.14 -7.91
CA VAL A 149 4.18 -19.97 -7.46
C VAL A 149 3.14 -19.46 -8.47
N ASN A 150 3.17 -19.96 -9.70
CA ASN A 150 2.20 -19.62 -10.75
C ASN A 150 1.11 -20.67 -10.90
N ASP A 151 1.32 -21.88 -10.38
CA ASP A 151 0.41 -22.99 -10.60
C ASP A 151 -0.85 -22.78 -9.76
N SER A 152 -1.96 -22.55 -10.45
CA SER A 152 -3.28 -22.48 -9.84
C SER A 152 -3.56 -23.74 -9.03
N ILE A 153 -4.22 -23.55 -7.87
CA ILE A 153 -4.69 -24.66 -7.04
C ILE A 153 -5.78 -25.44 -7.79
N SER A 154 -6.71 -24.72 -8.40
CA SER A 154 -7.76 -25.27 -9.26
C SER A 154 -7.41 -25.12 -10.74
N SER A 155 -7.97 -25.98 -11.60
CA SER A 155 -7.81 -25.87 -13.05
C SER A 155 -8.16 -24.45 -13.55
N PRO A 156 -7.37 -23.85 -14.45
CA PRO A 156 -7.71 -22.56 -15.07
C PRO A 156 -9.11 -22.53 -15.70
N SER A 157 -9.62 -23.67 -16.19
CA SER A 157 -10.98 -23.76 -16.74
C SER A 157 -12.08 -23.50 -15.70
N ILE A 158 -11.84 -23.82 -14.41
CA ILE A 158 -12.75 -23.53 -13.31
C ILE A 158 -12.64 -22.06 -12.90
N LEU A 159 -11.43 -21.50 -12.92
CA LEU A 159 -11.16 -20.13 -12.49
C LEU A 159 -11.56 -19.07 -13.53
N VAL A 160 -11.57 -19.44 -14.81
CA VAL A 160 -11.91 -18.56 -15.95
C VAL A 160 -13.34 -18.84 -16.43
N ASP A 161 -14.21 -19.39 -15.56
CA ASP A 161 -15.58 -19.76 -15.92
C ASP A 161 -16.22 -18.68 -16.80
N LYS A 162 -16.45 -19.02 -18.07
CA LYS A 162 -16.88 -18.07 -19.08
C LYS A 162 -18.39 -18.06 -19.06
N ASN A 163 -18.99 -16.87 -19.00
CA ASN A 163 -20.38 -16.76 -19.38
C ASN A 163 -20.50 -17.23 -20.84
N PRO A 164 -21.20 -18.35 -21.11
CA PRO A 164 -21.23 -18.99 -22.43
C PRO A 164 -21.78 -18.06 -23.53
N ASP A 165 -22.51 -17.01 -23.15
CA ASP A 165 -23.16 -16.09 -24.10
C ASP A 165 -22.31 -14.85 -24.47
N LEU A 166 -21.16 -14.59 -23.82
CA LEU A 166 -20.38 -13.34 -24.01
C LEU A 166 -18.86 -13.56 -23.90
N ASP A 167 -18.25 -13.93 -25.02
CA ASP A 167 -16.84 -14.41 -25.10
C ASP A 167 -15.76 -13.29 -25.15
N ALA A 168 -16.14 -12.00 -25.06
CA ALA A 168 -15.27 -10.89 -25.47
C ALA A 168 -14.67 -10.02 -24.35
N LEU A 169 -15.07 -10.20 -23.08
CA LEU A 169 -14.71 -9.26 -21.99
C LEU A 169 -13.72 -9.82 -20.94
N SER A 170 -13.46 -11.13 -20.94
CA SER A 170 -12.50 -11.75 -20.04
C SER A 170 -11.17 -12.03 -20.77
N SER A 171 -10.17 -11.19 -20.54
CA SER A 171 -8.80 -11.59 -20.89
C SER A 171 -8.38 -12.72 -19.95
N GLY A 172 -7.90 -13.84 -20.48
CA GLY A 172 -7.17 -14.80 -19.67
C GLY A 172 -6.03 -14.09 -18.96
N SER A 173 -6.04 -14.10 -17.62
CA SER A 173 -4.87 -13.76 -16.81
C SER A 173 -3.79 -14.81 -17.09
N ALA A 174 -3.03 -14.62 -18.17
CA ALA A 174 -1.86 -15.44 -18.41
C ALA A 174 -0.80 -15.02 -17.39
N ASP A 175 -0.75 -15.74 -16.27
CA ASP A 175 0.39 -15.66 -15.35
C ASP A 175 1.63 -16.07 -16.15
N ALA A 176 2.49 -15.11 -16.49
CA ALA A 176 3.71 -15.40 -17.23
C ALA A 176 4.58 -16.38 -16.42
N PRO A 177 5.33 -17.30 -17.07
CA PRO A 177 6.24 -18.19 -16.38
C PRO A 177 7.16 -17.40 -15.45
N TYR A 178 7.30 -17.87 -14.21
CA TYR A 178 8.19 -17.29 -13.20
C TYR A 178 9.64 -17.70 -13.50
N ASP A 179 10.09 -17.46 -14.74
CA ASP A 179 11.41 -17.84 -15.22
C ASP A 179 12.37 -16.66 -15.04
N PHE A 180 12.71 -16.40 -13.78
CA PHE A 180 13.68 -15.39 -13.40
C PHE A 180 14.86 -16.04 -12.69
N ALA A 181 15.98 -16.12 -13.42
CA ALA A 181 17.29 -16.43 -12.85
C ALA A 181 17.83 -15.22 -12.04
N GLY A 182 17.12 -14.90 -10.96
CA GLY A 182 17.54 -13.91 -9.97
C GLY A 182 18.49 -14.50 -8.94
N ASP A 183 18.70 -13.78 -7.84
CA ASP A 183 19.45 -14.29 -6.69
C ASP A 183 18.95 -15.66 -6.21
N LYS A 184 19.85 -16.60 -5.95
CA LYS A 184 19.51 -17.94 -5.45
C LYS A 184 19.08 -17.91 -3.98
N ASP A 185 19.50 -16.88 -3.24
CA ASP A 185 19.18 -16.70 -1.83
C ASP A 185 17.78 -16.09 -1.62
N ILE A 186 17.06 -15.79 -2.72
CA ILE A 186 15.68 -15.32 -2.68
C ILE A 186 14.81 -16.36 -3.36
N LEU A 187 13.81 -16.88 -2.65
CA LEU A 187 12.88 -17.88 -3.18
C LEU A 187 11.83 -17.23 -4.11
N PRO A 188 11.30 -17.96 -5.10
CA PRO A 188 10.17 -17.48 -5.92
C PRO A 188 8.97 -17.04 -5.08
N THR A 189 8.67 -17.77 -3.99
CA THR A 189 7.59 -17.46 -3.04
C THR A 189 7.83 -16.13 -2.33
N GLN A 190 9.06 -15.84 -1.90
CA GLN A 190 9.43 -14.59 -1.24
C GLN A 190 9.35 -13.39 -2.19
N ARG A 191 9.76 -13.56 -3.46
CA ARG A 191 9.57 -12.50 -4.46
C ARG A 191 8.09 -12.26 -4.78
N ARG A 192 7.29 -13.32 -4.87
CA ARG A 192 5.82 -13.22 -5.02
C ARG A 192 5.19 -12.52 -3.82
N LEU A 193 5.69 -12.75 -2.60
CA LEU A 193 5.29 -12.02 -1.39
C LEU A 193 5.63 -10.52 -1.49
N ALA A 194 6.78 -10.15 -2.06
CA ALA A 194 7.13 -8.74 -2.29
C ALA A 194 6.14 -8.07 -3.26
N GLU A 195 5.71 -8.77 -4.31
CA GLU A 195 4.67 -8.31 -5.23
C GLU A 195 3.31 -8.15 -4.52
N ILE A 196 2.88 -9.15 -3.73
CA ILE A 196 1.64 -9.10 -2.94
C ILE A 196 1.65 -7.91 -1.98
N THR A 197 2.78 -7.69 -1.31
CA THR A 197 2.96 -6.58 -0.37
C THR A 197 2.76 -5.22 -1.06
N GLU A 198 3.31 -5.03 -2.26
CA GLU A 198 3.11 -3.79 -3.02
C GLU A 198 1.69 -3.66 -3.59
N LEU A 199 1.04 -4.76 -3.97
CA LEU A 199 -0.35 -4.76 -4.41
C LEU A 199 -1.28 -4.29 -3.28
N ILE A 200 -1.15 -4.87 -2.08
CA ILE A 200 -1.93 -4.48 -0.90
C ILE A 200 -1.69 -3.00 -0.56
N HIS A 201 -0.42 -2.57 -0.55
CA HIS A 201 -0.09 -1.16 -0.31
C HIS A 201 -0.70 -0.23 -1.35
N THR A 202 -0.61 -0.59 -2.63
CA THR A 202 -1.12 0.28 -3.70
C THR A 202 -2.65 0.33 -3.73
N ALA A 203 -3.31 -0.78 -3.37
CA ALA A 203 -4.75 -0.81 -3.17
C ALA A 203 -5.18 0.14 -2.04
N SER A 204 -4.47 0.13 -0.91
CA SER A 204 -4.77 1.04 0.20
C SER A 204 -4.66 2.50 -0.23
N LEU A 205 -3.64 2.88 -1.01
CA LEU A 205 -3.50 4.25 -1.53
C LEU A 205 -4.67 4.69 -2.42
N LEU A 206 -5.24 3.78 -3.24
CA LEU A 206 -6.41 4.08 -4.07
C LEU A 206 -7.66 4.33 -3.23
N HIS A 207 -7.81 3.60 -2.13
CA HIS A 207 -8.91 3.76 -1.19
C HIS A 207 -8.74 5.03 -0.34
N ASP A 208 -7.54 5.26 0.20
CA ASP A 208 -7.19 6.45 1.00
C ASP A 208 -7.46 7.75 0.23
N ASP A 209 -7.12 7.81 -1.06
CA ASP A 209 -7.38 8.99 -1.89
C ASP A 209 -8.87 9.37 -1.97
N VAL A 210 -9.76 8.38 -1.89
CA VAL A 210 -11.21 8.60 -1.87
C VAL A 210 -11.68 9.02 -0.48
N ILE A 211 -11.13 8.42 0.58
CA ILE A 211 -11.50 8.71 1.98
C ILE A 211 -11.06 10.12 2.36
N ASP A 212 -9.82 10.48 2.04
CA ASP A 212 -9.19 11.75 2.40
C ASP A 212 -9.50 12.90 1.41
N ASN A 213 -10.24 12.63 0.33
CA ASN A 213 -10.45 13.56 -0.79
C ASN A 213 -9.12 14.15 -1.33
N ALA A 214 -8.09 13.32 -1.44
CA ALA A 214 -6.76 13.77 -1.83
C ALA A 214 -6.79 14.44 -3.21
N GLU A 215 -5.99 15.50 -3.40
CA GLU A 215 -5.83 16.17 -4.70
C GLU A 215 -4.67 15.61 -5.53
N SER A 216 -3.62 15.13 -4.85
CA SER A 216 -2.42 14.61 -5.48
C SER A 216 -1.83 13.41 -4.75
N ARG A 217 -1.14 12.55 -5.50
CA ARG A 217 -0.46 11.35 -5.00
C ARG A 217 0.76 11.05 -5.86
N ARG A 218 1.93 10.85 -5.25
CA ARG A 218 3.21 10.57 -5.93
C ARG A 218 3.54 11.61 -7.03
N SER A 219 3.26 12.89 -6.78
CA SER A 219 3.43 14.00 -7.73
C SER A 219 2.54 13.94 -8.97
N LEU A 220 1.53 13.06 -8.98
CA LEU A 220 0.46 13.03 -9.98
C LEU A 220 -0.86 13.47 -9.34
N THR A 221 -1.86 13.77 -10.16
CA THR A 221 -3.24 13.90 -9.72
C THR A 221 -3.70 12.61 -9.02
N SER A 222 -4.46 12.74 -7.95
CA SER A 222 -5.03 11.59 -7.24
C SER A 222 -6.01 10.79 -8.10
N ALA A 223 -6.17 9.49 -7.81
CA ALA A 223 -6.94 8.59 -8.67
C ALA A 223 -8.44 8.91 -8.65
N ASN A 224 -8.95 9.36 -7.50
CA ASN A 224 -10.32 9.82 -7.32
C ASN A 224 -10.62 11.05 -8.20
N LEU A 225 -9.69 12.01 -8.33
CA LEU A 225 -9.86 13.16 -9.23
C LEU A 225 -9.68 12.77 -10.70
N GLN A 226 -8.72 11.90 -11.01
CA GLN A 226 -8.40 11.51 -12.39
C GLN A 226 -9.46 10.58 -13.01
N PHE A 227 -10.07 9.70 -12.22
CA PHE A 227 -10.97 8.63 -12.72
C PHE A 227 -12.33 8.58 -12.02
N GLY A 228 -12.53 9.35 -10.96
CA GLY A 228 -13.73 9.32 -10.12
C GLY A 228 -13.64 8.30 -8.98
N ASN A 229 -14.32 8.59 -7.86
CA ASN A 229 -14.30 7.77 -6.65
C ASN A 229 -14.66 6.30 -6.91
N LYS A 230 -15.70 6.05 -7.72
CA LYS A 230 -16.15 4.68 -8.04
C LYS A 230 -15.05 3.86 -8.70
N MET A 231 -14.30 4.45 -9.63
CA MET A 231 -13.25 3.75 -10.36
C MET A 231 -12.03 3.49 -9.47
N ALA A 232 -11.68 4.44 -8.60
CA ALA A 232 -10.60 4.28 -7.63
C ALA A 232 -10.90 3.14 -6.64
N VAL A 233 -12.12 3.09 -6.08
CA VAL A 233 -12.57 2.02 -5.18
C VAL A 233 -12.50 0.65 -5.86
N LEU A 234 -13.12 0.51 -7.04
CA LEU A 234 -13.14 -0.76 -7.78
C LEU A 234 -11.74 -1.22 -8.22
N ALA A 235 -10.84 -0.29 -8.54
CA ALA A 235 -9.46 -0.64 -8.85
C ALA A 235 -8.72 -1.16 -7.61
N GLY A 236 -8.91 -0.55 -6.43
CA GLY A 236 -8.38 -1.08 -5.17
C GLY A 236 -8.91 -2.48 -4.87
N ASP A 237 -10.22 -2.71 -5.04
CA ASP A 237 -10.85 -4.02 -4.82
C ASP A 237 -10.28 -5.08 -5.78
N PHE A 238 -10.10 -4.72 -7.06
CA PHE A 238 -9.46 -5.59 -8.04
C PHE A 238 -8.02 -5.95 -7.64
N MET A 239 -7.24 -4.97 -7.16
CA MET A 239 -5.86 -5.21 -6.71
C MET A 239 -5.81 -6.15 -5.50
N LEU A 240 -6.72 -5.99 -4.53
CA LEU A 240 -6.86 -6.91 -3.40
C LEU A 240 -7.25 -8.32 -3.86
N GLY A 241 -8.19 -8.44 -4.81
CA GLY A 241 -8.55 -9.73 -5.41
C GLY A 241 -7.37 -10.44 -6.07
N ARG A 242 -6.54 -9.71 -6.82
CA ARG A 242 -5.30 -10.23 -7.43
C ARG A 242 -4.26 -10.62 -6.38
N ALA A 243 -4.11 -9.83 -5.32
CA ALA A 243 -3.24 -10.15 -4.19
C ALA A 243 -3.70 -11.44 -3.49
N SER A 244 -5.00 -11.64 -3.27
CA SER A 244 -5.55 -12.85 -2.64
C SER A 244 -5.30 -14.11 -3.46
N VAL A 245 -5.46 -14.06 -4.79
CA VAL A 245 -5.13 -15.20 -5.66
C VAL A 245 -3.64 -15.52 -5.63
N ALA A 246 -2.79 -14.49 -5.70
CA ALA A 246 -1.34 -14.65 -5.60
C ALA A 246 -0.91 -15.22 -4.24
N LEU A 247 -1.57 -14.78 -3.15
CA LEU A 247 -1.33 -15.23 -1.79
C LEU A 247 -1.70 -16.72 -1.61
N ALA A 248 -2.86 -17.14 -2.13
CA ALA A 248 -3.25 -18.55 -2.11
C ALA A 248 -2.22 -19.45 -2.82
N ARG A 249 -1.62 -18.98 -3.91
CA ARG A 249 -0.59 -19.71 -4.66
C ARG A 249 0.76 -19.80 -3.96
N LEU A 250 0.98 -19.09 -2.85
CA LEU A 250 2.15 -19.32 -1.99
C LEU A 250 2.06 -20.67 -1.26
N ARG A 251 0.84 -21.21 -1.08
CA ARG A 251 0.57 -22.53 -0.47
C ARG A 251 1.10 -22.69 0.96
N ASP A 252 1.23 -21.59 1.68
CA ASP A 252 1.60 -21.56 3.09
C ASP A 252 0.45 -20.93 3.91
N PRO A 253 -0.30 -21.74 4.69
CA PRO A 253 -1.45 -21.25 5.46
C PRO A 253 -1.11 -20.15 6.46
N GLU A 254 0.07 -20.22 7.10
CA GLU A 254 0.51 -19.20 8.07
C GLU A 254 0.72 -17.87 7.36
N VAL A 255 1.38 -17.87 6.20
CA VAL A 255 1.58 -16.66 5.38
C VAL A 255 0.26 -16.11 4.85
N ILE A 256 -0.66 -16.97 4.42
CA ILE A 256 -2.01 -16.57 3.98
C ILE A 256 -2.75 -15.87 5.12
N GLU A 257 -2.73 -16.44 6.32
CA GLU A 257 -3.36 -15.87 7.51
C GLU A 257 -2.71 -14.52 7.85
N LEU A 258 -1.38 -14.46 7.99
CA LEU A 258 -0.64 -13.24 8.31
C LEU A 258 -0.97 -12.08 7.36
N MET A 259 -0.91 -12.32 6.04
CA MET A 259 -1.16 -11.28 5.05
C MET A 259 -2.65 -10.91 4.96
N SER A 260 -3.57 -11.86 5.19
CA SER A 260 -5.00 -11.54 5.28
C SER A 260 -5.30 -10.67 6.51
N THR A 261 -4.66 -10.94 7.65
CA THR A 261 -4.78 -10.08 8.84
C THR A 261 -4.23 -8.68 8.57
N VAL A 262 -3.23 -8.49 7.71
CA VAL A 262 -2.77 -7.14 7.33
C VAL A 262 -3.92 -6.34 6.73
N ILE A 263 -4.71 -6.91 5.83
CA ILE A 263 -5.83 -6.22 5.19
C ILE A 263 -6.82 -5.72 6.26
N THR A 264 -7.16 -6.57 7.24
CA THR A 264 -7.99 -6.18 8.38
C THR A 264 -7.34 -5.07 9.22
N ASN A 265 -6.05 -5.20 9.55
CA ASN A 265 -5.32 -4.18 10.33
C ASN A 265 -5.33 -2.82 9.63
N LEU A 266 -5.13 -2.77 8.31
CA LEU A 266 -5.14 -1.51 7.56
C LEU A 266 -6.50 -0.81 7.69
N VAL A 267 -7.60 -1.56 7.56
CA VAL A 267 -8.96 -1.05 7.72
C VAL A 267 -9.21 -0.60 9.16
N GLU A 268 -8.85 -1.40 10.17
CA GLU A 268 -8.98 -1.03 11.58
C GLU A 268 -8.19 0.23 11.93
N GLY A 269 -6.96 0.35 11.42
CA GLY A 269 -6.12 1.53 11.58
C GLY A 269 -6.75 2.77 10.96
N GLU A 270 -7.42 2.64 9.82
CA GLU A 270 -8.17 3.73 9.20
C GLU A 270 -9.40 4.14 10.02
N PHE A 271 -10.17 3.17 10.53
CA PHE A 271 -11.27 3.46 11.46
C PHE A 271 -10.80 4.15 12.74
N MET A 272 -9.64 3.77 13.28
CA MET A 272 -9.05 4.44 14.43
C MET A 272 -8.69 5.90 14.12
N GLN A 273 -8.21 6.18 12.91
CA GLN A 273 -7.97 7.54 12.43
C GLN A 273 -9.27 8.33 12.28
N LEU A 274 -10.27 7.76 11.61
CA LEU A 274 -11.57 8.40 11.42
C LEU A 274 -12.26 8.70 12.75
N LYS A 275 -12.15 7.83 13.77
CA LYS A 275 -12.66 8.11 15.12
C LYS A 275 -11.98 9.31 15.76
N ASN A 276 -10.67 9.48 15.59
CA ASN A 276 -9.98 10.69 16.04
C ASN A 276 -10.52 11.94 15.32
N THR A 277 -10.93 11.79 14.06
CA THR A 277 -11.56 12.85 13.26
C THR A 277 -13.09 12.94 13.45
N ALA A 278 -13.75 12.04 14.20
CA ALA A 278 -15.22 11.97 14.27
C ALA A 278 -15.78 12.01 15.69
N ALA A 279 -15.01 11.67 16.72
CA ALA A 279 -15.45 11.76 18.11
C ALA A 279 -15.50 13.23 18.54
N ASP A 280 -16.72 13.75 18.74
CA ASP A 280 -17.02 15.14 19.10
C ASP A 280 -16.79 15.44 20.59
N GLU A 281 -15.68 14.95 21.15
CA GLU A 281 -15.27 15.40 22.47
C GLU A 281 -14.75 16.83 22.32
N LYS A 282 -15.52 17.82 22.79
CA LYS A 282 -15.18 19.24 22.60
C LYS A 282 -13.87 19.63 23.28
N ASN A 283 -13.55 18.99 24.41
CA ASN A 283 -12.38 19.28 25.24
C ASN A 283 -11.75 17.94 25.69
N PRO A 284 -11.11 17.20 24.78
CA PRO A 284 -10.41 16.00 25.16
C PRO A 284 -9.28 16.35 26.14
N VAL A 285 -8.92 15.40 26.99
CA VAL A 285 -7.83 15.54 27.96
C VAL A 285 -6.77 14.49 27.61
N PHE A 286 -5.51 14.91 27.63
CA PHE A 286 -4.40 13.99 27.40
C PHE A 286 -4.34 12.93 28.51
N THR A 287 -4.18 11.68 28.10
CA THR A 287 -3.93 10.52 28.97
C THR A 287 -2.80 9.67 28.41
N ASP A 288 -2.19 8.80 29.22
CA ASP A 288 -1.17 7.87 28.71
C ASP A 288 -1.76 6.91 27.64
N ASP A 289 -3.06 6.66 27.68
CA ASP A 289 -3.79 5.92 26.64
C ASP A 289 -3.82 6.66 25.29
N THR A 290 -3.69 7.99 25.28
CA THR A 290 -3.70 8.79 24.04
C THR A 290 -2.50 8.45 23.15
N LEU A 291 -1.30 8.36 23.74
CA LEU A 291 -0.09 7.96 23.01
C LEU A 291 -0.14 6.49 22.62
N SER A 292 -0.66 5.62 23.50
CA SER A 292 -0.84 4.20 23.23
C SER A 292 -1.79 3.95 22.05
N TYR A 293 -2.91 4.68 22.01
CA TYR A 293 -3.86 4.65 20.90
C TYR A 293 -3.22 5.11 19.59
N TYR A 294 -2.44 6.19 19.62
CA TYR A 294 -1.68 6.65 18.46
C TYR A 294 -0.71 5.57 17.96
N LEU A 295 0.09 4.97 18.85
CA LEU A 295 1.05 3.92 18.47
C LEU A 295 0.33 2.68 17.91
N GLN A 296 -0.81 2.31 18.47
CA GLN A 296 -1.63 1.21 17.97
C GLN A 296 -2.18 1.53 16.57
N LYS A 297 -2.76 2.73 16.37
CA LYS A 297 -3.21 3.19 15.04
C LYS A 297 -2.07 3.13 14.03
N THR A 298 -0.90 3.66 14.40
CA THR A 298 0.30 3.68 13.55
C THR A 298 0.80 2.27 13.22
N TYR A 299 0.78 1.34 14.19
CA TYR A 299 1.08 -0.05 13.94
C TYR A 299 0.08 -0.64 12.93
N LEU A 300 -1.22 -0.50 13.16
CA LEU A 300 -2.24 -1.10 12.30
C LEU A 300 -2.21 -0.54 10.87
N LYS A 301 -2.14 0.79 10.72
CA LYS A 301 -2.16 1.50 9.42
C LYS A 301 -0.84 1.38 8.64
N THR A 302 0.31 1.34 9.32
CA THR A 302 1.63 1.39 8.66
C THR A 302 2.51 0.19 9.00
N GLY A 303 2.73 -0.08 10.28
CA GLY A 303 3.68 -1.10 10.74
C GLY A 303 3.26 -2.55 10.49
N SER A 304 1.97 -2.83 10.39
CA SER A 304 1.40 -4.18 10.29
C SER A 304 1.80 -4.85 8.99
N LEU A 305 1.72 -4.13 7.86
CA LEU A 305 2.15 -4.63 6.55
C LEU A 305 3.64 -4.90 6.53
N ILE A 306 4.48 -4.01 7.06
CA ILE A 306 5.94 -4.19 7.06
C ILE A 306 6.35 -5.37 7.95
N SER A 307 5.84 -5.40 9.18
CA SER A 307 6.15 -6.46 10.16
C SER A 307 5.73 -7.85 9.69
N LYS A 308 4.49 -7.98 9.20
CA LYS A 308 3.98 -9.27 8.73
C LYS A 308 4.61 -9.69 7.41
N SER A 309 4.94 -8.78 6.50
CA SER A 309 5.74 -9.13 5.30
C SER A 309 7.14 -9.63 5.66
N CYS A 310 7.83 -9.02 6.65
CA CYS A 310 9.13 -9.52 7.11
C CYS A 310 9.00 -10.90 7.77
N ARG A 311 7.99 -11.10 8.63
CA ARG A 311 7.69 -12.41 9.25
C ARG A 311 7.41 -13.48 8.19
N SER A 312 6.48 -13.21 7.28
CA SER A 312 6.11 -14.11 6.17
C SER A 312 7.31 -14.46 5.30
N THR A 313 8.27 -13.55 5.12
CA THR A 313 9.51 -13.82 4.38
C THR A 313 10.33 -14.93 5.04
N ALA A 314 10.51 -14.86 6.37
CA ALA A 314 11.24 -15.85 7.14
C ALA A 314 10.51 -17.20 7.19
N VAL A 315 9.17 -17.18 7.31
CA VAL A 315 8.31 -18.37 7.25
C VAL A 315 8.46 -19.10 5.92
N LEU A 316 8.36 -18.39 4.78
CA LEU A 316 8.55 -18.96 3.45
C LEU A 316 9.98 -19.49 3.21
N GLY A 317 10.97 -18.94 3.93
CA GLY A 317 12.35 -19.43 3.93
C GLY A 317 12.57 -20.64 4.83
N HIS A 318 11.53 -21.13 5.51
CA HIS A 318 11.58 -22.17 6.53
C HIS A 318 12.59 -21.86 7.64
N SER A 319 12.67 -20.60 8.07
CA SER A 319 13.59 -20.19 9.13
C SER A 319 13.17 -20.76 10.49
N ALA A 320 14.11 -20.85 11.43
CA ALA A 320 13.82 -21.20 12.82
C ALA A 320 12.85 -20.19 13.48
N PRO A 321 12.03 -20.59 14.46
CA PRO A 321 11.03 -19.71 15.10
C PRO A 321 11.60 -18.40 15.64
N GLU A 322 12.83 -18.42 16.17
CA GLU A 322 13.51 -17.25 16.72
C GLU A 322 13.85 -16.23 15.62
N VAL A 323 14.24 -16.73 14.44
CA VAL A 323 14.52 -15.90 13.26
C VAL A 323 13.23 -15.29 12.72
N VAL A 324 12.14 -16.07 12.70
CA VAL A 324 10.81 -15.59 12.29
C VAL A 324 10.33 -14.45 13.20
N GLU A 325 10.50 -14.59 14.52
CA GLU A 325 10.13 -13.55 15.48
C GLU A 325 11.04 -12.32 15.36
N ALA A 326 12.35 -12.50 15.22
CA ALA A 326 13.30 -11.41 14.96
C ALA A 326 12.93 -10.61 13.70
N SER A 327 12.56 -11.28 12.60
CA SER A 327 12.09 -10.63 11.37
C SER A 327 10.81 -9.82 11.60
N TYR A 328 9.87 -10.32 12.40
CA TYR A 328 8.66 -9.57 12.78
C TYR A 328 9.01 -8.31 13.58
N GLN A 329 9.84 -8.45 14.61
CA GLN A 329 10.23 -7.34 15.49
C GLN A 329 10.99 -6.26 14.72
N TYR A 330 11.90 -6.63 13.82
CA TYR A 330 12.56 -5.70 12.91
C TYR A 330 11.54 -4.88 12.12
N GLY A 331 10.62 -5.53 11.41
CA GLY A 331 9.65 -4.84 10.55
C GLY A 331 8.67 -3.99 11.35
N ARG A 332 8.27 -4.43 12.55
CA ARG A 332 7.38 -3.69 13.45
C ARG A 332 8.02 -2.39 13.91
N ASN A 333 9.24 -2.48 14.42
CA ASN A 333 9.95 -1.33 14.97
C ASN A 333 10.35 -0.35 13.85
N LEU A 334 10.84 -0.83 12.70
CA LEU A 334 11.11 0.01 11.54
C LEU A 334 9.85 0.72 11.03
N GLY A 335 8.71 0.02 10.97
CA GLY A 335 7.45 0.62 10.53
C GLY A 335 6.96 1.73 11.46
N LEU A 336 7.14 1.59 12.78
CA LEU A 336 6.83 2.63 13.76
C LEU A 336 7.78 3.82 13.64
N ALA A 337 9.09 3.57 13.55
CA ALA A 337 10.09 4.62 13.32
C ALA A 337 9.81 5.41 12.03
N PHE A 338 9.43 4.72 10.95
CA PHE A 338 9.12 5.34 9.67
C PHE A 338 7.97 6.33 9.80
N GLN A 339 6.85 5.95 10.42
CA GLN A 339 5.72 6.87 10.58
C GLN A 339 6.05 8.04 11.51
N LEU A 340 6.79 7.80 12.60
CA LEU A 340 7.20 8.89 13.50
C LEU A 340 8.08 9.93 12.77
N VAL A 341 8.94 9.49 11.85
CA VAL A 341 9.71 10.39 10.99
C VAL A 341 8.81 11.11 9.98
N ASP A 342 7.84 10.42 9.34
CA ASP A 342 6.84 11.07 8.47
C ASP A 342 6.12 12.22 9.20
N ASP A 343 5.62 11.93 10.42
CA ASP A 343 4.90 12.90 11.25
C ASP A 343 5.81 14.07 11.65
N MET A 344 7.10 13.83 11.89
CA MET A 344 8.08 14.88 12.21
C MET A 344 8.33 15.81 11.01
N LEU A 345 8.47 15.25 9.80
CA LEU A 345 8.75 16.02 8.59
C LEU A 345 7.62 16.98 8.24
N ASP A 346 6.38 16.67 8.63
CA ASP A 346 5.22 17.55 8.46
C ASP A 346 5.38 18.91 9.16
N TYR A 347 6.18 18.97 10.24
CA TYR A 347 6.44 20.20 11.00
C TYR A 347 7.71 20.92 10.56
N THR A 348 8.73 20.20 10.11
CA THR A 348 10.09 20.73 9.92
C THR A 348 10.44 21.11 8.48
N VAL A 349 9.78 20.51 7.49
CA VAL A 349 10.14 20.66 6.08
C VAL A 349 9.23 21.69 5.40
N THR A 350 9.80 22.45 4.47
CA THR A 350 9.06 23.44 3.69
C THR A 350 8.12 22.77 2.67
N GLU A 351 7.03 23.44 2.31
CA GLU A 351 6.04 22.96 1.33
C GLU A 351 6.69 22.49 0.00
N ALA A 352 7.68 23.24 -0.49
CA ALA A 352 8.39 22.93 -1.73
C ALA A 352 9.20 21.62 -1.69
N GLU A 353 9.65 21.20 -0.50
CA GLU A 353 10.47 19.99 -0.32
C GLU A 353 9.62 18.75 0.01
N LEU A 354 8.48 18.94 0.67
CA LEU A 354 7.58 17.86 1.08
C LEU A 354 6.60 17.46 -0.04
N GLY A 355 6.33 18.36 -0.99
CA GLY A 355 5.35 18.14 -2.07
C GLY A 355 3.89 18.18 -1.61
N LYS A 356 3.66 18.60 -0.35
CA LYS A 356 2.36 18.94 0.26
C LYS A 356 2.57 20.15 1.18
N PRO A 357 1.53 20.94 1.51
CA PRO A 357 1.63 22.04 2.46
C PRO A 357 2.25 21.59 3.79
N ALA A 358 3.17 22.36 4.36
CA ALA A 358 3.74 22.04 5.67
C ALA A 358 2.65 22.20 6.74
N GLY A 359 2.44 21.20 7.60
CA GLY A 359 1.32 21.18 8.56
C GLY A 359 0.01 20.63 7.97
N ALA A 360 0.06 19.94 6.84
CA ALA A 360 -1.11 19.31 6.21
C ALA A 360 -1.84 18.37 7.17
N ASP A 361 -1.13 17.70 8.09
CA ASP A 361 -1.78 16.78 9.01
C ASP A 361 -2.70 17.54 10.00
N LEU A 362 -2.28 18.73 10.46
CA LEU A 362 -3.11 19.59 11.31
C LEU A 362 -4.30 20.19 10.54
N GLU A 363 -4.11 20.54 9.27
CA GLU A 363 -5.20 21.02 8.40
C GLU A 363 -6.26 19.94 8.16
N LEU A 364 -5.84 18.68 8.12
CA LEU A 364 -6.73 17.51 8.07
C LEU A 364 -7.34 17.15 9.44
N GLY A 365 -7.06 17.93 10.49
CA GLY A 365 -7.58 17.70 11.83
C GLY A 365 -6.88 16.59 12.61
N LEU A 366 -5.70 16.15 12.18
CA LEU A 366 -5.00 15.00 12.75
C LEU A 366 -4.00 15.42 13.83
N ALA A 367 -4.15 14.83 15.02
CA ALA A 367 -3.16 14.94 16.10
C ALA A 367 -2.09 13.83 15.96
N THR A 368 -0.89 14.21 15.52
CA THR A 368 0.26 13.31 15.35
C THR A 368 1.26 13.42 16.50
N ALA A 369 2.27 12.54 16.55
CA ALA A 369 3.19 12.41 17.68
C ALA A 369 3.79 13.74 18.20
N PRO A 370 4.27 14.69 17.35
CA PRO A 370 4.79 15.96 17.85
C PRO A 370 3.77 16.75 18.67
N LEU A 371 2.50 16.74 18.25
CA LEU A 371 1.41 17.38 18.97
C LEU A 371 1.04 16.65 20.26
N LEU A 372 1.03 15.32 20.25
CA LEU A 372 0.72 14.54 21.44
C LEU A 372 1.73 14.77 22.56
N PHE A 373 3.03 14.87 22.23
CA PHE A 373 4.07 15.22 23.20
C PHE A 373 3.89 16.64 23.75
N ALA A 374 3.53 17.60 22.88
CA ALA A 374 3.27 18.96 23.30
C ALA A 374 2.03 19.06 24.21
N TRP A 375 0.99 18.28 23.91
CA TRP A 375 -0.27 18.28 24.66
C TRP A 375 -0.09 17.81 26.11
N LYS A 376 0.87 16.91 26.37
CA LYS A 376 1.25 16.53 27.73
C LYS A 376 1.73 17.72 28.57
N GLN A 377 2.39 18.71 27.94
CA GLN A 377 2.91 19.90 28.62
C GLN A 377 1.94 21.09 28.58
N PHE A 378 1.15 21.18 27.52
CA PHE A 378 0.21 22.27 27.25
C PHE A 378 -1.22 21.74 27.11
N PRO A 379 -1.96 21.56 28.23
CA PRO A 379 -3.35 21.08 28.21
C PRO A 379 -4.31 21.95 27.38
N GLU A 380 -3.96 23.21 27.15
CA GLU A 380 -4.66 24.14 26.27
C GLU A 380 -4.71 23.69 24.80
N LEU A 381 -3.92 22.70 24.39
CA LEU A 381 -4.04 22.02 23.09
C LEU A 381 -5.32 21.17 22.98
N GLY A 382 -5.87 20.68 24.09
CA GLY A 382 -7.07 19.83 24.10
C GLY A 382 -8.26 20.44 23.35
N PRO A 383 -8.70 21.67 23.68
CA PRO A 383 -9.76 22.35 22.95
C PRO A 383 -9.48 22.58 21.45
N LEU A 384 -8.21 22.64 21.03
CA LEU A 384 -7.83 22.77 19.61
C LEU A 384 -7.99 21.43 18.89
N VAL A 385 -7.53 20.34 19.53
CA VAL A 385 -7.72 18.96 19.06
C VAL A 385 -9.21 18.62 18.97
N GLY A 386 -10.01 18.93 20.00
CA GLY A 386 -11.44 18.62 20.05
C GLY A 386 -12.26 19.30 18.96
N ARG A 387 -11.81 20.46 18.46
CA ARG A 387 -12.40 21.15 17.30
C ARG A 387 -11.62 20.94 15.99
N LYS A 388 -10.68 20.01 15.97
CA LYS A 388 -9.92 19.58 14.79
C LYS A 388 -9.23 20.74 14.07
N PHE A 389 -8.72 21.70 14.85
CA PHE A 389 -8.05 22.90 14.35
C PHE A 389 -8.86 23.72 13.32
N SER A 390 -10.19 23.64 13.39
CA SER A 390 -11.09 24.23 12.39
C SER A 390 -11.21 25.76 12.45
N GLN A 391 -10.73 26.41 13.52
CA GLN A 391 -10.83 27.87 13.65
C GLN A 391 -9.58 28.57 13.08
N PRO A 392 -9.74 29.80 12.55
CA PRO A 392 -8.61 30.59 12.08
C PRO A 392 -7.53 30.76 13.17
N GLY A 393 -6.29 30.41 12.84
CA GLY A 393 -5.15 30.51 13.76
C GLY A 393 -4.91 29.28 14.65
N ASP A 394 -5.80 28.28 14.66
CA ASP A 394 -5.62 27.06 15.46
C ASP A 394 -4.36 26.30 15.06
N VAL A 395 -4.13 26.11 13.76
CA VAL A 395 -2.96 25.42 13.22
C VAL A 395 -1.67 26.14 13.63
N GLN A 396 -1.63 27.47 13.48
CA GLN A 396 -0.47 28.28 13.85
C GLN A 396 -0.18 28.18 15.35
N LYS A 397 -1.20 28.33 16.19
CA LYS A 397 -1.07 28.20 17.64
C LYS A 397 -0.60 26.80 18.05
N ALA A 398 -1.16 25.74 17.43
CA ALA A 398 -0.76 24.38 17.71
C ALA A 398 0.72 24.14 17.37
N ARG A 399 1.18 24.64 16.21
CA ARG A 399 2.59 24.55 15.81
C ARG A 399 3.51 25.29 16.78
N GLU A 400 3.17 26.51 17.18
CA GLU A 400 3.94 27.26 18.17
C GLU A 400 4.11 26.50 19.49
N LEU A 401 3.04 25.90 20.00
CA LEU A 401 3.07 25.08 21.21
C LEU A 401 3.89 23.80 21.02
N VAL A 402 3.84 23.18 19.84
CA VAL A 402 4.68 22.01 19.50
C VAL A 402 6.16 22.35 19.54
N PHE A 403 6.57 23.48 18.96
CA PHE A 403 7.96 23.93 19.02
C PHE A 403 8.38 24.32 20.44
N LYS A 404 7.51 25.01 21.18
CA LYS A 404 7.77 25.40 22.57
C LYS A 404 7.93 24.20 23.51
N ALA A 405 7.25 23.09 23.23
CA ALA A 405 7.31 21.86 24.02
C ALA A 405 8.46 20.92 23.63
N ASP A 406 9.25 21.26 22.61
CA ASP A 406 10.20 20.34 21.97
C ASP A 406 9.51 19.05 21.45
N GLY A 407 8.24 19.13 21.01
CA GLY A 407 7.46 17.95 20.60
C GLY A 407 8.05 17.23 19.39
N VAL A 408 8.66 17.98 18.46
CA VAL A 408 9.41 17.45 17.31
C VAL A 408 10.61 16.62 17.78
N GLU A 409 11.38 17.12 18.74
CA GLU A 409 12.58 16.46 19.25
C GLU A 409 12.23 15.20 20.06
N GLN A 410 11.18 15.25 20.88
CA GLN A 410 10.66 14.06 21.58
C GLN A 410 10.21 12.98 20.60
N THR A 411 9.58 13.37 19.49
CA THR A 411 9.20 12.43 18.42
C THR A 411 10.43 11.82 17.76
N ARG A 412 11.48 12.62 17.51
CA ARG A 412 12.76 12.14 16.96
C ARG A 412 13.43 11.12 17.88
N ILE A 413 13.42 11.36 19.19
CA ILE A 413 13.97 10.43 20.20
C ILE A 413 13.20 9.11 20.16
N LEU A 414 11.87 9.15 20.19
CA LEU A 414 11.05 7.94 20.11
C LEU A 414 11.27 7.17 18.80
N ALA A 415 11.40 7.88 17.67
CA ALA A 415 11.70 7.26 16.38
C ALA A 415 13.08 6.56 16.39
N GLN A 416 14.09 7.18 17.00
CA GLN A 416 15.42 6.59 17.16
C GLN A 416 15.36 5.32 18.03
N GLU A 417 14.63 5.33 19.15
CA GLU A 417 14.46 4.13 19.98
C GLU A 417 13.87 2.96 19.19
N TYR A 418 12.88 3.21 18.33
CA TYR A 418 12.32 2.18 17.46
C TYR A 418 13.31 1.73 16.39
N ALA A 419 14.09 2.63 15.79
CA ALA A 419 15.14 2.26 14.85
C ALA A 419 16.20 1.37 15.51
N ASP A 420 16.63 1.71 16.73
CA ASP A 420 17.61 0.94 17.50
C ASP A 420 17.07 -0.45 17.88
N LYS A 421 15.79 -0.52 18.31
CA LYS A 421 15.09 -1.80 18.56
C LYS A 421 15.00 -2.66 17.31
N ALA A 422 14.81 -2.06 16.13
CA ALA A 422 14.80 -2.80 14.86
C ALA A 422 16.17 -3.42 14.57
N VAL A 423 17.25 -2.64 14.69
CA VAL A 423 18.63 -3.14 14.48
C VAL A 423 18.98 -4.23 15.50
N ALA A 424 18.62 -4.03 16.77
CA ALA A 424 18.86 -5.01 17.83
C ALA A 424 18.14 -6.34 17.56
N ALA A 425 16.92 -6.31 17.00
CA ALA A 425 16.13 -7.51 16.72
C ALA A 425 16.82 -8.48 15.74
N ILE A 426 17.67 -7.99 14.83
CA ILE A 426 18.40 -8.81 13.84
C ILE A 426 19.87 -9.00 14.18
N SER A 427 20.28 -8.67 15.41
CA SER A 427 21.68 -8.74 15.84
C SER A 427 22.26 -10.16 15.73
N ASP A 428 21.45 -11.17 16.03
CA ASP A 428 21.81 -12.60 15.99
C ASP A 428 21.80 -13.21 14.57
N PHE A 429 21.38 -12.45 13.54
CA PHE A 429 21.48 -12.95 12.16
C PHE A 429 22.96 -13.08 11.76
N PRO A 430 23.33 -14.07 10.93
CA PRO A 430 24.69 -14.16 10.39
C PRO A 430 25.09 -12.88 9.67
N ASP A 431 26.36 -12.48 9.84
CA ASP A 431 26.88 -11.29 9.18
C ASP A 431 26.83 -11.46 7.66
N SER A 432 26.18 -10.51 7.00
CA SER A 432 25.96 -10.49 5.56
C SER A 432 25.71 -9.06 5.10
N ASP A 433 25.95 -8.80 3.81
CA ASP A 433 25.60 -7.52 3.20
C ASP A 433 24.10 -7.21 3.38
N ALA A 434 23.25 -8.25 3.41
CA ALA A 434 21.81 -8.09 3.53
C ALA A 434 21.41 -7.65 4.95
N LYS A 435 22.01 -8.25 5.99
CA LYS A 435 21.87 -7.78 7.39
C LYS A 435 22.34 -6.33 7.52
N ALA A 436 23.49 -5.99 6.96
CA ALA A 436 23.99 -4.61 6.95
C ALA A 436 23.04 -3.66 6.19
N GLY A 437 22.47 -4.11 5.08
CA GLY A 437 21.48 -3.37 4.30
C GLY A 437 20.19 -3.09 5.08
N LEU A 438 19.69 -4.06 5.86
CA LEU A 438 18.57 -3.87 6.77
C LEU A 438 18.88 -2.82 7.86
N ALA A 439 20.05 -2.90 8.49
CA ALA A 439 20.47 -1.88 9.47
C ALA A 439 20.55 -0.48 8.83
N GLN A 440 21.10 -0.39 7.62
CA GLN A 440 21.19 0.87 6.88
C GLN A 440 19.81 1.43 6.49
N MET A 441 18.78 0.59 6.30
CA MET A 441 17.41 1.07 6.08
C MET A 441 16.85 1.81 7.30
N CYS A 442 17.24 1.42 8.52
CA CYS A 442 16.90 2.14 9.75
C CYS A 442 17.58 3.52 9.77
N GLU A 443 18.88 3.57 9.46
CA GLU A 443 19.60 4.85 9.36
C GLU A 443 19.03 5.79 8.27
N LYS A 444 18.74 5.24 7.08
CA LYS A 444 18.15 6.00 5.98
C LYS A 444 16.78 6.56 6.34
N THR A 445 16.00 5.83 7.14
CA THR A 445 14.73 6.30 7.68
C THR A 445 14.93 7.51 8.58
N MET A 446 15.87 7.46 9.52
CA MET A 446 16.15 8.58 10.43
C MET A 446 16.73 9.82 9.74
N LYS A 447 17.53 9.64 8.68
CA LYS A 447 18.17 10.73 7.92
C LYS A 447 17.29 11.27 6.78
N ARG A 448 16.06 10.78 6.64
CA ARG A 448 15.18 11.10 5.52
C ARG A 448 14.72 12.55 5.57
N ARG A 449 14.66 13.20 4.41
CA ARG A 449 14.16 14.58 4.24
C ARG A 449 12.87 14.68 3.42
N LYS A 450 12.46 13.58 2.78
CA LYS A 450 11.25 13.45 1.95
C LYS A 450 10.85 12.01 1.78
#